data_AF-A0A917Q722-F1
#
_entry.id   AF-A0A917Q722-F1
#
_cell.length_a   1.000
_cell.length_b   1.000
_cell.length_c   1.000
_cell.angle_alpha   90.00
_cell.angle_beta   90.00
_cell.angle_gamma   90.00
#
_symmetry.space_group_name_H-M   'P 1'
#
loop_
_entity.id
_entity.type
_entity.pdbx_description
1 polymer ?
#
loop_
_entity_poly.entity_id
_entity_poly.type
_entity_poly.pdbx_seq_one_letter_code
_entity_poly.pdbx_strand_id
1 'polypeptide(L)'
;MSKGICPETLPPSATYLPLVKETETRVIEISTERRLLQGAILVAGCVPVLAGLAGVVTGTEFIGRGGGGIGASASASVPVESHVRYLSGLLLGIGLAFWAAVPRIEAHGRRVRLLAGIVVAGGLARLLGIVIDGPADIPMTAALAMELVVTPALALWQGRVARLWGPVVAATRVSRPRDRASSAPTRSREARSAR
;
A
#
# COMPACT_ATOMS: atom_id res chain seq x y z
N MET A 1 1.77 -66.45 7.26
CA MET A 1 1.01 -65.45 8.02
C MET A 1 1.87 -64.21 8.22
N SER A 2 1.69 -63.15 7.43
CA SER A 2 1.96 -61.76 7.84
C SER A 2 1.25 -60.84 6.85
N LYS A 3 0.56 -59.84 7.40
CA LYS A 3 -0.58 -59.13 6.81
C LYS A 3 -0.14 -58.27 5.62
N GLY A 4 -0.86 -58.40 4.51
CA GLY A 4 -0.86 -57.42 3.44
C GLY A 4 -1.34 -56.07 3.99
N ILE A 5 -0.52 -55.05 3.81
CA ILE A 5 -0.94 -53.66 3.94
C ILE A 5 -1.88 -53.42 2.76
N CYS A 6 -3.19 -53.36 3.03
CA CYS A 6 -4.16 -52.91 2.05
C CYS A 6 -3.71 -51.54 1.51
N PRO A 7 -3.60 -51.34 0.18
CA PRO A 7 -3.83 -50.00 -0.34
C PRO A 7 -5.33 -49.70 -0.12
N GLU A 8 -5.74 -48.44 -0.15
CA GLU A 8 -7.16 -48.05 -0.24
C GLU A 8 -7.90 -47.86 1.10
N THR A 9 -7.49 -46.82 1.82
CA THR A 9 -8.45 -45.90 2.44
C THR A 9 -8.07 -44.46 2.08
N LEU A 10 -8.09 -44.15 0.77
CA LEU A 10 -8.22 -42.75 0.38
C LEU A 10 -9.57 -42.28 0.92
N PRO A 11 -9.63 -41.22 1.75
CA PRO A 11 -10.90 -40.75 2.28
C PRO A 11 -11.82 -40.34 1.13
N PRO A 12 -13.15 -40.48 1.27
CA PRO A 12 -14.09 -40.25 0.19
C PRO A 12 -13.89 -38.84 -0.36
N SER A 13 -13.85 -38.72 -1.70
CA SER A 13 -13.67 -37.47 -2.44
C SER A 13 -14.56 -36.32 -1.93
N ALA A 14 -15.73 -36.64 -1.40
CA ALA A 14 -16.66 -35.72 -0.73
C ALA A 14 -16.07 -34.97 0.49
N THR A 15 -15.07 -35.52 1.16
CA THR A 15 -14.41 -34.89 2.33
C THR A 15 -13.50 -33.74 1.93
N TYR A 16 -12.89 -33.81 0.74
CA TYR A 16 -11.97 -32.78 0.25
C TYR A 16 -12.70 -31.60 -0.41
N LEU A 17 -13.85 -31.84 -1.05
CA LEU A 17 -14.64 -30.80 -1.71
C LEU A 17 -14.94 -29.56 -0.83
N PRO A 18 -15.43 -29.70 0.42
CA PRO A 18 -15.68 -28.55 1.28
C PRO A 18 -14.40 -27.80 1.66
N LEU A 19 -13.28 -28.51 1.89
CA LEU A 19 -11.99 -27.90 2.23
C LEU A 19 -11.39 -27.12 1.06
N VAL A 20 -11.49 -27.67 -0.16
CA VAL A 20 -11.05 -27.00 -1.40
C VAL A 20 -11.89 -25.73 -1.60
N LYS A 21 -13.21 -25.83 -1.47
CA LYS A 21 -14.13 -24.70 -1.64
C LYS A 21 -13.87 -23.60 -0.60
N GLU A 22 -13.60 -23.96 0.66
CA GLU A 22 -13.24 -23.00 1.71
C GLU A 22 -11.92 -22.27 1.36
N THR A 23 -10.92 -23.03 0.88
CA THR A 23 -9.62 -22.47 0.50
C THR A 23 -9.75 -21.50 -0.68
N GLU A 24 -10.51 -21.87 -1.72
CA GLU A 24 -10.77 -21.02 -2.87
C GLU A 24 -11.49 -19.73 -2.47
N THR A 25 -12.52 -19.84 -1.63
CA THR A 25 -13.28 -18.68 -1.11
C THR A 25 -12.35 -17.71 -0.38
N ARG A 26 -11.50 -18.22 0.52
CA ARG A 26 -10.52 -17.39 1.24
C ARG A 26 -9.53 -16.69 0.30
N VAL A 27 -9.04 -17.37 -0.75
CA VAL A 27 -8.12 -16.75 -1.71
C VAL A 27 -8.78 -15.61 -2.47
N ILE A 28 -10.04 -15.76 -2.86
CA ILE A 28 -10.83 -14.72 -3.54
C ILE A 28 -11.07 -13.52 -2.60
N GLU A 29 -11.45 -13.77 -1.35
CA GLU A 29 -11.66 -12.72 -0.35
C GLU A 29 -10.38 -11.91 -0.11
N ILE A 30 -9.26 -12.58 0.15
CA ILE A 30 -7.95 -11.95 0.37
C ILE A 30 -7.56 -11.13 -0.86
N SER A 31 -7.75 -11.67 -2.08
CA SER A 31 -7.50 -10.97 -3.35
C SER A 31 -8.33 -9.72 -3.52
N THR A 32 -9.59 -9.76 -3.09
CA THR A 32 -10.52 -8.64 -3.14
C THR A 32 -10.13 -7.58 -2.12
N GLU A 33 -9.83 -7.97 -0.87
CA GLU A 33 -9.36 -7.07 0.19
C GLU A 33 -8.10 -6.30 -0.23
N ARG A 34 -7.15 -6.98 -0.88
CA ARG A 34 -5.96 -6.33 -1.45
C ARG A 34 -6.31 -5.27 -2.49
N ARG A 35 -7.23 -5.57 -3.42
CA ARG A 35 -7.65 -4.61 -4.47
C ARG A 35 -8.37 -3.40 -3.86
N LEU A 36 -9.21 -3.62 -2.85
CA LEU A 36 -9.88 -2.55 -2.13
C LEU A 36 -8.88 -1.62 -1.43
N LEU A 37 -7.87 -2.19 -0.76
CA LEU A 37 -6.79 -1.42 -0.17
C LEU A 37 -6.01 -0.62 -1.22
N GLN A 38 -5.70 -1.23 -2.37
CA GLN A 38 -5.03 -0.54 -3.48
C GLN A 38 -5.83 0.67 -3.96
N GLY A 39 -7.14 0.50 -4.17
CA GLY A 39 -8.05 1.58 -4.54
C GLY A 39 -8.13 2.66 -3.46
N ALA A 40 -8.25 2.27 -2.19
CA ALA A 40 -8.35 3.21 -1.07
C ALA A 40 -7.09 4.08 -0.94
N ILE A 41 -5.88 3.49 -1.04
CA ILE A 41 -4.63 4.26 -1.00
C ILE A 41 -4.47 5.13 -2.24
N LEU A 42 -4.91 4.68 -3.41
CA LEU A 42 -4.89 5.48 -4.62
C LEU A 42 -5.77 6.73 -4.46
N VAL A 43 -7.02 6.55 -4.01
CA VAL A 43 -7.98 7.65 -3.78
C VAL A 43 -7.51 8.58 -2.67
N ALA A 44 -7.07 8.04 -1.53
CA ALA A 44 -6.55 8.85 -0.42
C ALA A 44 -5.29 9.63 -0.83
N GLY A 45 -4.42 9.01 -1.63
CA GLY A 45 -3.22 9.63 -2.18
C GLY A 45 -3.51 10.77 -3.17
N CYS A 46 -4.71 10.86 -3.75
CA CYS A 46 -5.10 12.03 -4.54
C CYS A 46 -5.05 13.32 -3.72
N VAL A 47 -5.39 13.27 -2.41
CA VAL A 47 -5.39 14.46 -1.55
C VAL A 47 -4.00 15.11 -1.49
N PRO A 48 -2.92 14.44 -1.03
CA PRO A 48 -1.59 15.03 -1.00
C PRO A 48 -1.02 15.34 -2.39
N VAL A 49 -1.36 14.56 -3.43
CA VAL A 49 -0.89 14.85 -4.79
C VAL A 49 -1.52 16.12 -5.34
N LEU A 50 -2.84 16.26 -5.26
CA LEU A 50 -3.53 17.44 -5.79
C LEU A 50 -3.26 18.68 -4.95
N ALA A 51 -3.33 18.57 -3.61
CA ALA A 51 -3.03 19.69 -2.73
C ALA A 51 -1.56 20.11 -2.82
N GLY A 52 -0.63 19.16 -2.86
CA GLY A 52 0.79 19.43 -3.03
C GLY A 52 1.10 20.08 -4.38
N LEU A 53 0.52 19.57 -5.47
CA LEU A 53 0.70 20.17 -6.80
C LEU A 53 0.11 21.59 -6.85
N ALA A 54 -1.10 21.79 -6.32
CA ALA A 54 -1.74 23.10 -6.27
C ALA A 54 -0.91 24.11 -5.47
N GLY A 55 -0.38 23.72 -4.30
CA GLY A 55 0.49 24.57 -3.47
C GLY A 55 1.86 24.86 -4.10
N VAL A 56 2.44 23.91 -4.85
CA VAL A 56 3.68 24.17 -5.62
C VAL A 56 3.46 25.24 -6.68
N VAL A 57 2.34 25.18 -7.40
CA VAL A 57 2.02 26.12 -8.48
C VAL A 57 1.62 27.48 -7.91
N THR A 58 0.67 27.50 -6.99
CA THR A 58 -0.01 28.73 -6.54
C THR A 58 0.57 29.34 -5.26
N GLY A 59 1.33 28.60 -4.45
CA GLY A 59 1.98 29.15 -3.26
C GLY A 59 1.02 29.43 -2.12
N THR A 60 1.19 30.57 -1.44
CA THR A 60 0.33 30.95 -0.31
C THR A 60 -1.12 31.19 -0.72
N GLU A 61 -1.39 31.52 -2.00
CA GLU A 61 -2.75 31.64 -2.52
C GLU A 61 -3.56 30.35 -2.36
N PHE A 62 -2.91 29.17 -2.36
CA PHE A 62 -3.58 27.89 -2.13
C PHE A 62 -4.19 27.82 -0.72
N ILE A 63 -3.41 28.26 0.27
CA ILE A 63 -3.79 28.23 1.69
C ILE A 63 -4.86 29.30 1.94
N GLY A 64 -4.74 30.47 1.31
CA GLY A 64 -5.66 31.59 1.44
C GLY A 64 -7.08 31.37 0.89
N ARG A 65 -7.27 30.40 -0.01
CA ARG A 65 -8.60 30.08 -0.59
C ARG A 65 -9.45 29.13 0.28
N GLY A 66 -8.85 28.43 1.24
CA GLY A 66 -9.53 27.43 2.09
C GLY A 66 -10.06 27.98 3.43
N GLY A 67 -9.43 29.03 3.96
CA GLY A 67 -9.82 29.65 5.22
C GLY A 67 -10.60 30.93 5.00
N GLY A 68 -11.81 30.99 5.55
CA GLY A 68 -12.66 32.18 5.58
C GLY A 68 -12.12 33.34 6.43
N GLY A 69 -10.80 33.55 6.45
CA GLY A 69 -10.13 34.68 7.07
C GLY A 69 -9.80 35.74 6.02
N ILE A 70 -10.34 36.94 6.23
CA ILE A 70 -9.91 38.18 5.58
C ILE A 70 -8.38 38.29 5.72
N GLY A 71 -7.60 38.14 4.64
CA GLY A 71 -6.16 38.45 4.71
C GLY A 71 -5.19 37.92 3.66
N ALA A 72 -5.50 36.88 2.87
CA ALA A 72 -4.52 36.32 1.93
C ALA A 72 -4.42 37.04 0.57
N SER A 73 -4.54 38.38 0.58
CA SER A 73 -4.27 39.25 -0.57
C SER A 73 -3.28 40.36 -0.23
N ALA A 74 -2.32 40.08 0.65
CA ALA A 74 -1.08 40.82 0.74
C ALA A 74 0.04 39.86 0.30
N SER A 75 0.74 40.21 -0.79
CA SER A 75 1.93 39.51 -1.30
C SER A 75 2.76 38.97 -0.14
N ALA A 76 2.68 37.67 0.13
CA ALA A 76 3.49 37.04 1.16
C ALA A 76 4.97 37.29 0.83
N SER A 77 5.79 37.47 1.86
CA SER A 77 7.23 37.70 1.64
C SER A 77 7.86 36.51 0.89
N VAL A 78 8.90 36.77 0.09
CA VAL A 78 9.61 35.73 -0.67
C VAL A 78 10.00 34.51 0.17
N PRO A 79 10.49 34.65 1.43
CA PRO A 79 10.79 33.49 2.29
C PRO A 79 9.56 32.63 2.60
N VAL A 80 8.39 33.26 2.85
CA VAL A 80 7.14 32.54 3.16
C VAL A 80 6.65 31.79 1.92
N GLU A 81 6.68 32.43 0.76
CA GLU A 81 6.29 31.77 -0.51
C GLU A 81 7.17 30.58 -0.87
N SER A 82 8.49 30.73 -0.66
CA SER A 82 9.44 29.65 -0.88
C SER A 82 9.17 28.47 0.06
N HIS A 83 8.90 28.76 1.34
CA HIS A 83 8.62 27.74 2.34
C HIS A 83 7.33 26.98 2.05
N VAL A 84 6.26 27.68 1.65
CA VAL A 84 4.99 27.03 1.26
C VAL A 84 5.17 26.12 0.05
N ARG A 85 5.92 26.55 -0.97
CA ARG A 85 6.22 25.69 -2.14
C ARG A 85 7.05 24.47 -1.77
N TYR A 86 8.03 24.64 -0.88
CA TYR A 86 8.82 23.53 -0.36
C TYR A 86 7.95 22.50 0.35
N LEU A 87 7.11 22.92 1.31
CA LEU A 87 6.20 22.03 2.03
C LEU A 87 5.18 21.36 1.10
N SER A 88 4.67 22.10 0.11
CA SER A 88 3.75 21.57 -0.90
C SER A 88 4.43 20.52 -1.79
N GLY A 89 5.70 20.73 -2.14
CA GLY A 89 6.51 19.76 -2.88
C GLY A 89 6.78 18.49 -2.06
N LEU A 90 7.03 18.61 -0.76
CA LEU A 90 7.14 17.45 0.14
C LEU A 90 5.82 16.68 0.21
N LEU A 91 4.69 17.38 0.35
CA LEU A 91 3.36 16.76 0.39
C LEU A 91 3.07 15.99 -0.91
N LEU A 92 3.35 16.60 -2.06
CA LEU A 92 3.26 15.96 -3.37
C LEU A 92 4.14 14.71 -3.42
N GLY A 93 5.41 14.82 -3.00
CA GLY A 93 6.35 13.70 -2.97
C GLY A 93 5.87 12.53 -2.09
N ILE A 94 5.26 12.82 -0.94
CA ILE A 94 4.65 11.82 -0.05
C ILE A 94 3.49 11.12 -0.76
N GLY A 95 2.59 11.88 -1.41
CA GLY A 95 1.47 11.31 -2.17
C GLY A 95 1.93 10.39 -3.30
N LEU A 96 2.92 10.82 -4.08
CA LEU A 96 3.53 9.99 -5.13
C LEU A 96 4.23 8.75 -4.55
N ALA A 97 4.86 8.86 -3.38
CA ALA A 97 5.50 7.73 -2.71
C ALA A 97 4.48 6.68 -2.23
N PHE A 98 3.28 7.10 -1.81
CA PHE A 98 2.17 6.18 -1.54
C PHE A 98 1.69 5.50 -2.82
N TRP A 99 1.45 6.25 -3.90
CA TRP A 99 1.03 5.68 -5.18
C TRP A 99 2.05 4.69 -5.74
N ALA A 100 3.34 4.97 -5.61
CA ALA A 100 4.41 4.05 -6.01
C ALA A 100 4.38 2.72 -5.25
N ALA A 101 3.80 2.68 -4.04
CA ALA A 101 3.66 1.45 -3.26
C ALA A 101 2.43 0.60 -3.68
N VAL A 102 1.44 1.20 -4.35
CA VAL A 102 0.14 0.56 -4.68
C VAL A 102 0.28 -0.74 -5.48
N PRO A 103 1.11 -0.85 -6.54
CA PRO A 103 1.15 -2.06 -7.37
C PRO A 103 1.51 -3.35 -6.60
N ARG A 104 2.29 -3.22 -5.53
CA ARG A 104 2.76 -4.33 -4.67
C ARG A 104 2.57 -3.99 -3.21
N ILE A 105 1.38 -3.53 -2.84
CA ILE A 105 1.10 -2.93 -1.54
C ILE A 105 1.38 -3.88 -0.37
N GLU A 106 1.20 -5.18 -0.57
CA GLU A 106 1.50 -6.24 0.38
C GLU A 106 3.00 -6.34 0.75
N ALA A 107 3.89 -5.96 -0.16
CA ALA A 107 5.34 -6.06 0.03
C ALA A 107 5.97 -4.78 0.64
N HIS A 108 5.27 -3.65 0.60
CA HIS A 108 5.84 -2.33 0.93
C HIS A 108 5.45 -1.81 2.32
N GLY A 109 5.12 -2.69 3.27
CA GLY A 109 4.59 -2.26 4.56
C GLY A 109 5.50 -1.32 5.36
N ARG A 110 6.84 -1.47 5.27
CA ARG A 110 7.76 -0.54 5.94
C ARG A 110 7.70 0.87 5.35
N ARG A 111 7.55 0.99 4.03
CA ARG A 111 7.40 2.28 3.34
C ARG A 111 6.06 2.94 3.71
N VAL A 112 4.97 2.17 3.66
CA VAL A 112 3.63 2.67 4.00
C VAL A 112 3.57 3.18 5.45
N ARG A 113 4.16 2.44 6.40
CA ARG A 113 4.23 2.88 7.81
C ARG A 113 5.12 4.10 8.01
N LEU A 114 6.24 4.19 7.32
CA LEU A 114 7.11 5.36 7.37
C LEU A 114 6.37 6.61 6.87
N LEU A 115 5.74 6.51 5.69
CA LEU A 115 4.96 7.62 5.13
C LEU A 115 3.79 8.00 6.04
N ALA A 116 3.07 7.01 6.59
CA ALA A 116 2.01 7.26 7.57
C ALA A 116 2.54 7.95 8.83
N GLY A 117 3.70 7.55 9.34
CA GLY A 117 4.35 8.20 10.48
C GLY A 117 4.72 9.66 10.20
N ILE A 118 5.21 9.96 9.00
CA ILE A 118 5.50 11.34 8.57
C ILE A 118 4.20 12.18 8.54
N VAL A 119 3.13 11.63 7.96
CA VAL A 119 1.83 12.29 7.88
C VAL A 119 1.23 12.54 9.27
N VAL A 120 1.29 11.55 10.17
CA VAL A 120 0.82 11.70 11.55
C VAL A 120 1.64 12.77 12.29
N ALA A 121 2.97 12.78 12.14
CA ALA A 121 3.81 13.82 12.73
C ALA A 121 3.41 15.22 12.24
N GLY A 122 3.14 15.36 10.93
CA GLY A 122 2.59 16.60 10.37
C GLY A 122 1.23 16.98 10.94
N GLY A 123 0.32 16.03 11.08
CA GLY A 123 -1.00 16.24 11.68
C GLY A 123 -0.93 16.62 13.16
N LEU A 124 0.00 16.06 13.92
CA LEU A 124 0.24 16.46 15.31
C LEU A 124 0.78 17.90 15.41
N ALA A 125 1.69 18.28 14.50
CA ALA A 125 2.16 19.67 14.42
C ALA A 125 1.02 20.63 14.05
N ARG A 126 0.12 20.22 13.15
CA ARG A 126 -1.08 21.01 12.80
C ARG A 126 -2.08 21.10 13.96
N LEU A 127 -2.31 20.01 14.69
CA LEU A 127 -3.14 20.01 15.90
C LEU A 127 -2.56 20.96 16.96
N LEU A 128 -1.25 20.96 17.15
CA LEU A 128 -0.57 21.91 18.04
C LEU A 128 -0.83 23.36 17.59
N GLY A 129 -0.76 23.64 16.29
CA GLY A 129 -1.13 24.95 15.73
C GLY A 129 -2.57 25.36 16.06
N ILE A 130 -3.54 24.44 15.99
CA ILE A 130 -4.93 24.72 16.40
C ILE A 130 -5.01 25.12 17.88
N VAL A 131 -4.27 24.41 18.72
CA VAL A 131 -4.26 24.67 20.17
C VAL A 131 -3.64 26.03 20.50
N ILE A 132 -2.62 26.45 19.74
CA ILE A 132 -1.90 27.70 19.97
C ILE A 132 -2.58 28.91 19.31
N ASP A 133 -2.97 28.77 18.04
CA ASP A 133 -3.36 29.88 17.17
C ASP A 133 -4.89 30.02 16.99
N GLY A 134 -5.66 28.99 17.34
CA GLY A 134 -7.13 29.01 17.30
C GLY A 134 -7.78 27.98 16.37
N PRO A 135 -9.11 28.01 16.24
CA PRO A 135 -9.88 26.93 15.62
C PRO A 135 -9.58 26.75 14.12
N ALA A 136 -9.59 25.49 13.69
CA ALA A 136 -9.45 25.12 12.29
C ALA A 136 -10.70 25.45 11.47
N ASP A 137 -10.48 25.86 10.22
CA ASP A 137 -11.53 25.88 9.20
C ASP A 137 -11.88 24.46 8.71
N ILE A 138 -12.88 24.37 7.82
CA ILE A 138 -13.36 23.07 7.31
C ILE A 138 -12.24 22.32 6.55
N PRO A 139 -11.50 22.92 5.60
CA PRO A 139 -10.43 22.23 4.89
C PRO A 139 -9.32 21.73 5.83
N MET A 140 -8.92 22.52 6.81
CA MET A 140 -7.91 22.15 7.78
C MET A 140 -8.38 21.04 8.71
N THR A 141 -9.64 21.06 9.14
CA THR A 141 -10.25 19.98 9.93
C THR A 141 -10.31 18.68 9.13
N ALA A 142 -10.70 18.73 7.85
CA ALA A 142 -10.70 17.56 6.98
C ALA A 142 -9.29 16.99 6.76
N ALA A 143 -8.30 17.87 6.56
CA ALA A 143 -6.90 17.46 6.44
C ALA A 143 -6.39 16.80 7.72
N LEU A 144 -6.74 17.35 8.89
CA LEU A 144 -6.37 16.77 10.18
C LEU A 144 -6.98 15.37 10.40
N ALA A 145 -8.25 15.18 10.01
CA ALA A 145 -8.90 13.87 10.04
C ALA A 145 -8.20 12.88 9.09
N MET A 146 -7.80 13.32 7.90
CA MET A 146 -7.01 12.52 6.97
C MET A 146 -5.67 12.10 7.55
N GLU A 147 -5.00 13.00 8.28
CA GLU A 147 -3.67 12.76 8.84
C GLU A 147 -3.70 11.85 10.07
N LEU A 148 -4.63 12.09 11.00
CA LEU A 148 -4.65 11.41 12.29
C LEU A 148 -5.59 10.19 12.35
N VAL A 149 -6.49 10.04 11.38
CA VAL A 149 -7.45 8.93 11.35
C VAL A 149 -7.28 8.07 10.09
N VAL A 150 -7.48 8.66 8.91
CA VAL A 150 -7.55 7.88 7.67
C VAL A 150 -6.20 7.26 7.33
N THR A 151 -5.13 8.04 7.35
CA THR A 151 -3.78 7.56 7.02
C THR A 151 -3.30 6.43 7.94
N PRO A 152 -3.36 6.54 9.28
CA PRO A 152 -2.98 5.44 10.16
C PRO A 152 -3.90 4.23 10.01
N ALA A 153 -5.21 4.42 9.80
CA ALA A 153 -6.13 3.31 9.54
C ALA A 153 -5.75 2.54 8.26
N LEU A 154 -5.42 3.23 7.17
CA LEU A 154 -4.93 2.62 5.93
C LEU A 154 -3.62 1.87 6.15
N ALA A 155 -2.69 2.40 6.96
CA ALA A 155 -1.44 1.73 7.28
C ALA A 155 -1.66 0.45 8.10
N LEU A 156 -2.60 0.46 9.05
CA LEU A 156 -2.99 -0.73 9.82
C LEU A 156 -3.67 -1.78 8.93
N TRP A 157 -4.56 -1.34 8.03
CA TRP A 157 -5.21 -2.20 7.05
C TRP A 157 -4.19 -2.85 6.10
N GLN A 158 -3.21 -2.08 5.62
CA GLN A 158 -2.09 -2.61 4.86
C GLN A 158 -1.33 -3.70 5.63
N GLY A 159 -1.07 -3.48 6.92
CA GLY A 159 -0.41 -4.47 7.76
C GLY A 159 -1.21 -5.78 7.87
N ARG A 160 -2.54 -5.69 7.93
CA ARG A 160 -3.43 -6.86 7.89
C ARG A 160 -3.33 -7.60 6.55
N VAL A 161 -3.49 -6.90 5.43
CA VAL A 161 -3.42 -7.50 4.09
C VAL A 161 -2.06 -8.18 3.87
N ALA A 162 -0.96 -7.55 4.28
CA ALA A 162 0.38 -8.13 4.16
C ALA A 162 0.53 -9.45 4.92
N ARG A 163 -0.07 -9.57 6.12
CA ARG A 163 -0.05 -10.83 6.89
C ARG A 163 -0.87 -11.93 6.22
N LEU A 164 -2.02 -11.59 5.63
CA LEU A 164 -2.90 -12.54 4.96
C LEU A 164 -2.33 -13.01 3.60
N TRP A 165 -1.55 -12.17 2.93
CA TRP A 165 -1.00 -12.49 1.61
C TRP A 165 0.16 -13.49 1.64
N GLY A 166 0.92 -13.54 2.74
CA GLY A 166 2.07 -14.45 2.89
C GLY A 166 1.72 -15.94 2.70
N PRO A 167 0.73 -16.48 3.45
CA PRO A 167 0.27 -17.86 3.30
C PRO A 167 -0.24 -18.20 1.91
N VAL A 168 -0.97 -17.28 1.26
CA VAL A 168 -1.51 -17.47 -0.10
C VAL A 168 -0.38 -17.72 -1.10
N VAL A 169 0.66 -16.87 -1.08
CA VAL A 169 1.80 -17.00 -2.00
C VAL A 169 2.64 -18.26 -1.71
N ALA A 170 2.73 -18.67 -0.45
CA ALA A 170 3.41 -19.92 -0.07
C ALA A 170 2.65 -21.14 -0.61
N ALA A 171 1.34 -21.19 -0.43
CA ALA A 171 0.48 -22.26 -0.95
C ALA A 171 0.56 -22.36 -2.48
N THR A 172 0.48 -21.23 -3.21
CA THR A 172 0.58 -21.24 -4.68
C THR A 172 1.93 -21.75 -5.20
N ARG A 173 3.02 -21.53 -4.43
CA ARG A 173 4.36 -22.02 -4.80
C ARG A 173 4.51 -23.53 -4.62
N VAL A 174 3.91 -24.10 -3.56
CA VAL A 174 3.96 -25.55 -3.30
C VAL A 174 3.14 -26.31 -4.35
N SER A 175 2.02 -25.77 -4.80
CA SER A 175 1.15 -26.40 -5.80
C SER A 175 1.66 -26.37 -7.24
N ARG A 176 2.70 -25.57 -7.55
CA ARG A 176 3.35 -25.61 -8.87
C ARG A 176 4.36 -26.75 -8.88
N PRO A 177 4.14 -27.84 -9.65
CA PRO A 177 5.14 -28.88 -9.82
C PRO A 177 6.43 -28.24 -10.35
N ARG A 178 7.57 -28.73 -9.87
CA ARG A 178 8.90 -28.31 -10.33
C ARG A 178 9.17 -28.90 -11.72
N ASP A 179 8.32 -28.59 -12.69
CA ASP A 179 8.43 -28.99 -14.09
C ASP A 179 9.53 -28.18 -14.78
N ARG A 180 10.78 -28.41 -14.36
CA ARG A 180 12.01 -28.00 -15.07
C ARG A 180 13.29 -28.59 -14.47
N ALA A 181 13.19 -29.74 -13.80
CA ALA A 181 14.35 -30.52 -13.37
C ALA A 181 14.38 -31.89 -14.04
N SER A 182 14.04 -31.98 -15.33
CA SER A 182 14.40 -33.13 -16.17
C SER A 182 14.15 -32.81 -17.65
N SER A 183 15.19 -32.34 -18.34
CA SER A 183 15.42 -32.54 -19.79
C SER A 183 16.57 -31.63 -20.26
N ALA A 184 17.73 -31.75 -19.61
CA ALA A 184 18.98 -31.46 -20.30
C ALA A 184 19.44 -32.79 -20.91
N PRO A 185 19.42 -32.97 -22.25
CA PRO A 185 20.04 -34.14 -22.84
C PRO A 185 21.54 -33.99 -22.65
N THR A 186 22.11 -34.86 -21.82
CA THR A 186 23.55 -35.09 -21.72
C THR A 186 24.04 -35.47 -23.12
N ARG A 187 24.48 -34.49 -23.92
CA ARG A 187 25.15 -34.77 -25.19
C ARG A 187 26.46 -35.46 -24.86
N SER A 188 26.42 -36.78 -25.03
CA SER A 188 27.53 -37.70 -25.19
C SER A 188 28.66 -37.05 -25.99
N ARG A 189 29.74 -36.75 -25.29
CA ARG A 189 31.01 -36.30 -25.84
C ARG A 189 31.81 -37.55 -26.25
N GLU A 190 31.24 -38.32 -27.17
CA GLU A 190 31.91 -39.42 -27.87
C GLU A 190 31.75 -39.19 -29.37
N ALA A 191 32.78 -39.53 -30.15
CA ALA A 191 32.96 -39.27 -31.58
C ALA A 191 33.57 -37.90 -31.96
N ARG A 192 34.81 -37.67 -31.53
CA ARG A 192 35.83 -37.08 -32.43
C ARG A 192 37.20 -37.70 -32.18
N SER A 193 37.24 -39.03 -32.33
CA SER A 193 38.44 -39.83 -32.59
C SER A 193 38.19 -40.54 -33.92
N ALA A 194 38.42 -39.84 -35.03
CA ALA A 194 38.75 -40.40 -36.34
C ALA A 194 38.82 -39.27 -37.37
N ARG A 195 39.98 -39.21 -38.05
CA ARG A 195 40.36 -38.40 -39.21
C ARG A 195 41.02 -37.06 -38.92
#